data_AF-Q0PQU6-F1
#
_entry.id   AF-Q0PQU6-F1
#
_cell.length_a   1.000
_cell.length_b   1.000
_cell.length_c   1.000
_cell.angle_alpha   90.00
_cell.angle_beta   90.00
_cell.angle_gamma   90.00
#
_symmetry.space_group_name_H-M   'P 1'
#
loop_
_entity.id
_entity.type
_entity.pdbx_description
1 polymer ?
#
loop_
_entity_poly.entity_id
_entity_poly.type
_entity_poly.pdbx_seq_one_letter_code
_entity_poly.pdbx_strand_id
1 'polypeptide(L)'
;VLNAVGNVNGPLRDALIGQEVTDQTALDNTMLALDGTDNKSKLGANALLGVSMAAAHAAAQERALPLYRSLSAGPYRMPVPMMNIINGGAHADNSVDLQEFMILPVGAGSIREAVRYGAEVFHALKSVLKGKGMNTSVGDEGGFAPDLSSNQEAIDVILEAIDKAGFKAGSDIYLGLDVASSEFYRDGKYVLAYENKAYTAAEYYRTAGQLGRSVPDHLHRGWYGRERLGRLENPHREAGQTGAAGGRRPVRHQHQDPAARYRRGDRQLDPDQ
;
A
#
# COMPACT_ATOMS: atom_id res chain seq x y z
N VAL A 1 5.72 22.28 -10.99
CA VAL A 1 5.92 22.69 -9.58
C VAL A 1 5.58 24.15 -9.33
N LEU A 2 6.10 25.12 -10.10
CA LEU A 2 5.85 26.56 -9.86
C LEU A 2 4.37 26.95 -9.84
N ASN A 3 3.54 26.38 -10.72
CA ASN A 3 2.10 26.66 -10.74
C ASN A 3 1.38 26.18 -9.46
N ALA A 4 1.77 25.03 -8.91
CA ALA A 4 1.19 24.50 -7.68
C ALA A 4 1.48 25.42 -6.48
N VAL A 5 2.72 25.93 -6.37
CA VAL A 5 3.10 26.90 -5.33
C VAL A 5 2.34 28.22 -5.49
N GLY A 6 2.16 28.69 -6.73
CA GLY A 6 1.29 29.84 -7.02
C GLY A 6 -0.15 29.63 -6.57
N ASN A 7 -0.70 28.43 -6.79
CA ASN A 7 -2.04 28.08 -6.34
C ASN A 7 -2.17 28.08 -4.82
N VAL A 8 -1.15 27.61 -4.09
CA VAL A 8 -1.08 27.69 -2.62
C VAL A 8 -1.08 29.14 -2.15
N ASN A 9 -0.21 29.97 -2.70
CA ASN A 9 0.00 31.35 -2.23
C ASN A 9 -1.09 32.35 -2.69
N GLY A 10 -1.90 31.98 -3.68
CA GLY A 10 -2.99 32.79 -4.22
C GLY A 10 -4.35 32.20 -3.90
N PRO A 11 -5.02 31.52 -4.85
CA PRO A 11 -6.42 31.13 -4.72
C PRO A 11 -6.73 30.27 -3.48
N LEU A 12 -5.85 29.33 -3.10
CA LEU A 12 -6.07 28.50 -1.91
C LEU A 12 -5.96 29.34 -0.63
N ARG A 13 -4.94 30.20 -0.53
CA ARG A 13 -4.81 31.14 0.59
C ARG A 13 -6.04 32.03 0.72
N ASP A 14 -6.46 32.66 -0.38
CA ASP A 14 -7.58 33.61 -0.39
C ASP A 14 -8.89 32.95 0.02
N ALA A 15 -9.10 31.68 -0.34
CA ALA A 15 -10.30 30.93 0.01
C ALA A 15 -10.34 30.43 1.47
N LEU A 16 -9.17 30.23 2.09
CA LEU A 16 -9.06 29.56 3.40
C LEU A 16 -8.77 30.52 4.56
N ILE A 17 -8.31 31.75 4.31
CA ILE A 17 -8.10 32.74 5.37
C ILE A 17 -9.40 32.98 6.15
N GLY A 18 -9.31 32.89 7.48
CA GLY A 18 -10.44 33.10 8.39
C GLY A 18 -11.31 31.86 8.62
N GLN A 19 -11.00 30.72 8.00
CA GLN A 19 -11.66 29.46 8.30
C GLN A 19 -11.10 28.81 9.58
N GLU A 20 -11.96 28.02 10.24
CA GLU A 20 -11.62 27.26 11.43
C GLU A 20 -10.70 26.08 11.07
N VAL A 21 -9.46 26.10 11.57
CA VAL A 21 -8.45 25.11 11.19
C VAL A 21 -8.79 23.71 11.74
N THR A 22 -9.56 23.65 12.83
CA THR A 22 -9.99 22.39 13.42
C THR A 22 -11.11 21.67 12.66
N ASP A 23 -11.74 22.34 11.68
CA ASP A 23 -12.70 21.74 10.75
C ASP A 23 -12.03 21.33 9.43
N GLN A 24 -11.28 20.22 9.49
CA GLN A 24 -10.57 19.64 8.35
C GLN A 24 -11.50 19.38 7.16
N THR A 25 -12.74 18.93 7.42
CA THR A 25 -13.70 18.60 6.36
C THR A 25 -14.14 19.86 5.61
N ALA A 26 -14.41 20.95 6.32
CA ALA A 26 -14.78 22.22 5.68
C ALA A 26 -13.64 22.80 4.84
N LEU A 27 -12.40 22.76 5.34
CA LEU A 27 -11.22 23.21 4.59
C LEU A 27 -11.03 22.39 3.31
N ASP A 28 -11.04 21.05 3.42
CA ASP A 28 -10.85 20.16 2.28
C ASP A 28 -11.98 20.33 1.26
N ASN A 29 -13.23 20.44 1.69
CA ASN A 29 -14.37 20.69 0.81
C ASN A 29 -14.29 22.06 0.11
N THR A 30 -13.82 23.11 0.80
CA THR A 30 -13.58 24.42 0.18
C THR A 30 -12.56 24.30 -0.95
N MET A 31 -11.45 23.61 -0.69
CA MET A 31 -10.39 23.42 -1.69
C MET A 31 -10.87 22.59 -2.89
N LEU A 32 -11.62 21.51 -2.63
CA LEU A 32 -12.19 20.66 -3.68
C LEU A 32 -13.20 21.43 -4.53
N ALA A 33 -14.07 22.23 -3.91
CA ALA A 33 -15.03 23.06 -4.63
C ALA A 33 -14.34 24.17 -5.46
N LEU A 34 -13.27 24.77 -4.94
CA LEU A 34 -12.49 25.78 -5.64
C LEU A 34 -11.76 25.21 -6.88
N ASP A 35 -11.25 24.00 -6.76
CA ASP A 35 -10.67 23.25 -7.88
C ASP A 35 -11.76 22.89 -8.91
N GLY A 36 -12.86 22.28 -8.47
CA GLY A 36 -14.02 21.98 -9.29
C GLY A 36 -13.82 20.87 -10.34
N THR A 37 -12.70 20.14 -10.29
CA THR A 37 -12.42 19.01 -11.19
C THR A 37 -12.34 17.70 -10.42
N ASP A 38 -12.77 16.59 -11.03
CA ASP A 38 -12.77 15.27 -10.38
C ASP A 38 -11.37 14.80 -9.97
N ASN A 39 -10.36 15.17 -10.76
CA ASN A 39 -8.97 14.73 -10.60
C ASN A 39 -8.03 15.81 -10.04
N LYS A 40 -8.56 16.93 -9.53
CA LYS A 40 -7.76 18.03 -8.95
C LYS A 40 -6.78 18.65 -9.95
N SER A 41 -7.14 18.69 -11.24
CA SER A 41 -6.24 19.11 -12.33
C SER A 41 -6.09 20.62 -12.44
N LYS A 42 -7.03 21.42 -11.93
CA LYS A 42 -6.98 22.88 -12.01
C LYS A 42 -5.98 23.47 -11.03
N LEU A 43 -6.04 23.06 -9.77
CA LEU A 43 -5.18 23.57 -8.71
C LEU A 43 -3.99 22.65 -8.41
N GLY A 44 -4.10 21.37 -8.79
CA GLY A 44 -3.09 20.35 -8.59
C GLY A 44 -3.29 19.60 -7.28
N ALA A 45 -3.38 18.28 -7.35
CA ALA A 45 -3.49 17.43 -6.16
C ALA A 45 -2.34 17.64 -5.16
N ASN A 46 -1.14 17.96 -5.64
CA ASN A 46 0.02 18.29 -4.82
C ASN A 46 -0.14 19.61 -4.04
N ALA A 47 -0.79 20.63 -4.61
CA ALA A 47 -1.10 21.87 -3.90
C ALA A 47 -2.15 21.63 -2.81
N LEU A 48 -3.25 20.94 -3.18
CA LEU A 48 -4.35 20.62 -2.27
C LEU A 48 -3.88 19.78 -1.08
N LEU A 49 -3.15 18.70 -1.35
CA LEU A 49 -2.63 17.81 -0.31
C LEU A 49 -1.65 18.53 0.61
N GLY A 50 -0.78 19.38 0.06
CA GLY A 50 0.17 20.17 0.85
C GLY A 50 -0.55 21.08 1.85
N VAL A 51 -1.58 21.79 1.42
CA VAL A 51 -2.39 22.67 2.30
C VAL A 51 -3.22 21.84 3.29
N SER A 52 -3.86 20.77 2.84
CA SER A 52 -4.67 19.87 3.68
C SER A 52 -3.87 19.30 4.86
N MET A 53 -2.67 18.78 4.58
CA MET A 53 -1.78 18.26 5.62
C MET A 53 -1.27 19.36 6.55
N ALA A 54 -0.92 20.53 6.02
CA ALA A 54 -0.50 21.67 6.83
C ALA A 54 -1.59 22.13 7.81
N ALA A 55 -2.86 22.16 7.35
CA ALA A 55 -4.01 22.44 8.20
C ALA A 55 -4.18 21.39 9.32
N ALA A 56 -4.08 20.09 9.00
CA ALA A 56 -4.15 19.02 9.99
C ALA A 56 -3.06 19.16 11.08
N HIS A 57 -1.85 19.53 10.66
CA HIS A 57 -0.73 19.82 11.57
C HIS A 57 -0.98 21.07 12.43
N ALA A 58 -1.57 22.12 11.88
CA ALA A 58 -1.91 23.34 12.62
C ALA A 58 -3.03 23.08 13.65
N ALA A 59 -4.08 22.35 13.27
CA ALA A 59 -5.14 21.93 14.18
C ALA A 59 -4.62 21.07 15.33
N ALA A 60 -3.67 20.16 15.06
CA ALA A 60 -3.01 19.38 16.10
C ALA A 60 -2.23 20.26 17.08
N GLN A 61 -1.49 21.25 16.57
CA GLN A 61 -0.73 22.21 17.38
C GLN A 61 -1.64 23.09 18.26
N GLU A 62 -2.74 23.60 17.70
CA GLU A 62 -3.73 24.39 18.45
C GLU A 62 -4.31 23.59 19.62
N ARG A 63 -4.59 22.30 19.39
CA ARG A 63 -5.09 21.37 20.42
C ARG A 63 -4.00 20.86 21.38
N ALA A 64 -2.74 21.26 21.18
CA ALA A 64 -1.58 20.73 21.90
C ALA A 64 -1.49 19.19 21.87
N LEU A 65 -1.88 18.58 20.76
CA LEU A 65 -1.85 17.13 20.54
C LEU A 65 -0.80 16.76 19.48
N PRO A 66 -0.13 15.60 19.61
CA PRO A 66 0.60 15.05 18.47
C PRO A 66 -0.38 14.71 17.34
N LEU A 67 0.05 14.84 16.09
CA LEU A 67 -0.81 14.70 14.89
C LEU A 67 -1.67 13.44 14.92
N TYR A 68 -1.09 12.27 15.23
CA TYR A 68 -1.83 11.00 15.24
C TYR A 68 -3.01 10.98 16.22
N ARG A 69 -2.95 11.72 17.33
CA ARG A 69 -4.06 11.90 18.29
C ARG A 69 -5.06 12.95 17.84
N SER A 70 -4.64 13.91 17.03
CA SER A 70 -5.55 14.88 16.41
C SER A 70 -6.38 14.22 15.30
N LEU A 71 -5.79 13.26 14.57
CA LEU A 71 -6.44 12.55 13.47
C LEU A 71 -7.43 11.46 13.92
N SER A 72 -7.24 10.88 15.11
CA SER A 72 -8.11 9.82 15.63
C SER A 72 -8.07 9.78 17.15
N ALA A 73 -9.18 9.42 17.77
CA ALA A 73 -9.24 9.14 19.21
C ALA A 73 -8.71 7.74 19.59
N GLY A 74 -8.35 6.90 18.62
CA GLY A 74 -7.90 5.52 18.81
C GLY A 74 -9.01 4.47 18.59
N PRO A 75 -8.72 3.16 18.82
CA PRO A 75 -7.47 2.61 19.35
C PRO A 75 -6.30 2.73 18.36
N TYR A 76 -5.08 2.90 18.89
CA TYR A 76 -3.87 3.01 18.07
C TYR A 76 -3.16 1.67 17.93
N ARG A 77 -2.53 1.45 16.77
CA ARG A 77 -1.63 0.33 16.51
C ARG A 77 -0.43 0.83 15.74
N MET A 78 0.74 0.29 16.04
CA MET A 78 1.90 0.50 15.18
C MET A 78 1.77 -0.40 13.95
N PRO A 79 2.05 0.10 12.74
CA PRO A 79 2.00 -0.72 11.53
C PRO A 79 3.15 -1.73 11.53
N VAL A 80 2.94 -2.88 10.89
CA VAL A 80 4.05 -3.74 10.47
C VAL A 80 4.63 -3.11 9.21
N PRO A 81 5.92 -2.73 9.21
CA PRO A 81 6.54 -2.13 8.04
C PRO A 81 6.72 -3.17 6.93
N MET A 82 6.49 -2.75 5.69
CA MET A 82 6.90 -3.46 4.49
C MET A 82 8.13 -2.73 3.97
N MET A 83 9.30 -3.37 4.04
CA MET A 83 10.56 -2.70 3.71
C MET A 83 11.08 -3.23 2.39
N ASN A 84 11.07 -2.39 1.36
CA ASN A 84 11.67 -2.73 0.08
C ASN A 84 13.20 -2.83 0.22
N ILE A 85 13.76 -3.99 -0.14
CA ILE A 85 15.19 -4.27 0.01
C ILE A 85 15.87 -4.71 -1.30
N ILE A 86 15.10 -5.08 -2.32
CA ILE A 86 15.57 -5.26 -3.70
C ILE A 86 14.60 -4.56 -4.66
N ASN A 87 15.15 -3.66 -5.47
CA ASN A 87 14.43 -2.93 -6.49
C ASN A 87 14.54 -3.64 -7.84
N GLY A 88 13.47 -3.57 -8.62
CA GLY A 88 13.45 -3.98 -10.02
C GLY A 88 12.45 -3.14 -10.82
N GLY A 89 12.11 -3.61 -12.02
CA GLY A 89 11.14 -2.95 -12.89
C GLY A 89 11.51 -1.49 -13.17
N ALA A 90 10.53 -0.59 -13.09
CA ALA A 90 10.74 0.83 -13.38
C ALA A 90 11.63 1.57 -12.36
N HIS A 91 11.92 0.96 -11.20
CA HIS A 91 12.71 1.57 -10.12
C HIS A 91 14.18 1.18 -10.12
N ALA A 92 14.64 0.39 -11.09
CA ALA A 92 16.04 0.01 -11.22
C ALA A 92 16.43 -0.28 -12.68
N ASP A 93 17.64 0.09 -13.05
CA ASP A 93 18.27 -0.32 -14.32
C ASP A 93 18.96 -1.68 -14.12
N ASN A 94 18.16 -2.73 -13.89
CA ASN A 94 18.63 -4.09 -13.67
C ASN A 94 17.74 -5.14 -14.35
N SER A 95 18.15 -6.40 -14.30
CA SER A 95 17.48 -7.53 -14.96
C SER A 95 16.32 -8.16 -14.15
N VAL A 96 15.57 -7.36 -13.39
CA VAL A 96 14.46 -7.84 -12.55
C VAL A 96 13.14 -7.25 -13.05
N ASP A 97 12.15 -8.09 -13.37
CA ASP A 97 10.87 -7.63 -13.92
C ASP A 97 9.93 -7.05 -12.84
N LEU A 98 9.96 -7.62 -11.63
CA LEU A 98 9.11 -7.18 -10.52
C LEU A 98 9.68 -5.91 -9.88
N GLN A 99 8.80 -5.00 -9.45
CA GLN A 99 9.21 -3.68 -9.02
C GLN A 99 9.85 -3.66 -7.63
N GLU A 100 9.26 -4.35 -6.65
CA GLU A 100 9.71 -4.31 -5.27
C GLU A 100 9.66 -5.68 -4.61
N PHE A 101 10.75 -6.04 -3.92
CA PHE A 101 10.83 -7.22 -3.07
C PHE A 101 11.05 -6.77 -1.63
N MET A 102 10.03 -7.00 -0.81
CA MET A 102 9.94 -6.48 0.54
C MET A 102 10.09 -7.57 1.60
N ILE A 103 10.60 -7.17 2.76
CA ILE A 103 10.52 -7.96 3.98
C ILE A 103 9.53 -7.33 4.96
N LEU A 104 8.81 -8.20 5.67
CA LEU A 104 7.80 -7.86 6.66
C LEU A 104 8.16 -8.53 7.99
N PRO A 105 8.74 -7.82 8.96
CA PRO A 105 9.15 -8.38 10.25
C PRO A 105 7.96 -8.57 11.19
N VAL A 106 7.07 -9.51 10.86
CA VAL A 106 5.81 -9.75 11.60
C VAL A 106 6.02 -10.33 13.00
N GLY A 107 7.15 -11.01 13.24
CA GLY A 107 7.48 -11.58 14.54
C GLY A 107 8.06 -10.58 15.54
N ALA A 108 8.28 -9.33 15.12
CA ALA A 108 8.82 -8.30 15.99
C ALA A 108 7.78 -7.82 17.03
N GLY A 109 8.19 -7.76 18.30
CA GLY A 109 7.32 -7.32 19.40
C GLY A 109 6.99 -5.83 19.43
N SER A 110 7.64 -5.02 18.60
CA SER A 110 7.38 -3.57 18.48
C SER A 110 7.89 -3.02 17.15
N ILE A 111 7.47 -1.80 16.77
CA ILE A 111 8.03 -1.12 15.58
C ILE A 111 9.55 -0.93 15.67
N ARG A 112 10.09 -0.74 16.88
CA ARG A 112 11.53 -0.59 17.10
C ARG A 112 12.26 -1.87 16.73
N GLU A 113 11.74 -3.01 17.20
CA GLU A 113 12.27 -4.32 16.84
C GLU A 113 12.08 -4.61 15.36
N ALA A 114 10.94 -4.25 14.77
CA ALA A 114 10.70 -4.41 13.34
C ALA A 114 11.76 -3.67 12.50
N VAL A 115 12.05 -2.41 12.84
CA VAL A 115 13.12 -1.63 12.20
C VAL A 115 14.49 -2.27 12.38
N ARG A 116 14.80 -2.80 13.58
CA ARG A 116 16.05 -3.54 13.83
C ARG A 116 16.16 -4.79 12.94
N TYR A 117 15.11 -5.62 12.89
CA TYR A 117 15.07 -6.83 12.05
C TYR A 117 15.35 -6.46 10.60
N GLY A 118 14.66 -5.43 10.09
CA GLY A 118 14.84 -4.94 8.74
C GLY A 118 16.28 -4.50 8.44
N ALA A 119 16.89 -3.72 9.34
CA ALA A 119 18.26 -3.27 9.19
C ALA A 119 19.28 -4.43 9.19
N GLU A 120 19.11 -5.41 10.07
CA GLU A 120 19.97 -6.59 10.15
C GLU A 120 19.88 -7.43 8.87
N VAL A 121 18.66 -7.69 8.37
CA VAL A 121 18.47 -8.40 7.09
C VAL A 121 19.03 -7.60 5.92
N PHE A 122 18.84 -6.28 5.87
CA PHE A 122 19.39 -5.44 4.80
C PHE A 122 20.93 -5.52 4.74
N HIS A 123 21.62 -5.47 5.88
CA HIS A 123 23.07 -5.62 5.94
C HIS A 123 23.55 -7.05 5.65
N ALA A 124 22.79 -8.07 6.07
CA ALA A 124 23.05 -9.46 5.69
C ALA A 124 22.92 -9.65 4.18
N LEU A 125 21.87 -9.09 3.56
CA LEU A 125 21.64 -9.11 2.12
C LEU A 125 22.78 -8.45 1.36
N LYS A 126 23.25 -7.29 1.81
CA LYS A 126 24.44 -6.63 1.24
C LYS A 126 25.64 -7.59 1.20
N SER A 127 25.83 -8.38 2.26
CA SER A 127 26.94 -9.33 2.35
C SER A 127 26.73 -10.55 1.45
N VAL A 128 25.50 -11.03 1.30
CA VAL A 128 25.12 -12.11 0.37
C VAL A 128 25.40 -11.68 -1.07
N LEU A 129 24.90 -10.51 -1.48
CA LEU A 129 25.09 -9.95 -2.82
C LEU A 129 26.59 -9.76 -3.15
N LYS A 130 27.36 -9.16 -2.23
CA LYS A 130 28.82 -9.03 -2.40
C LYS A 130 29.53 -10.37 -2.53
N GLY A 131 29.11 -11.38 -1.74
CA GLY A 131 29.67 -12.73 -1.82
C GLY A 131 29.45 -13.39 -3.19
N LYS A 132 28.35 -13.03 -3.87
CA LYS A 132 28.02 -13.47 -5.23
C LYS A 132 28.59 -12.55 -6.33
N GLY A 133 29.36 -11.52 -5.97
CA GLY A 133 29.93 -10.57 -6.92
C GLY A 133 28.93 -9.57 -7.53
N MET A 134 27.75 -9.43 -6.92
CA MET A 134 26.67 -8.56 -7.41
C MET A 134 26.82 -7.11 -6.91
N ASN A 135 26.21 -6.18 -7.64
CA ASN A 135 26.15 -4.76 -7.26
C ASN A 135 25.37 -4.57 -5.95
N THR A 136 25.84 -3.66 -5.09
CA THR A 136 25.15 -3.25 -3.85
C THR A 136 24.89 -1.74 -3.79
N SER A 137 24.81 -1.10 -4.95
CA SER A 137 24.26 0.25 -5.08
C SER A 137 22.78 0.22 -4.77
N VAL A 138 22.25 1.33 -4.26
CA VAL A 138 20.85 1.45 -3.87
C VAL A 138 20.07 2.23 -4.93
N GLY A 139 18.82 1.84 -5.17
CA GLY A 139 17.88 2.57 -6.02
C GLY A 139 17.15 3.69 -5.27
N ASP A 140 16.10 4.24 -5.88
CA ASP A 140 15.35 5.39 -5.38
C ASP A 140 14.78 5.19 -3.97
N GLU A 141 14.41 3.95 -3.64
CA GLU A 141 13.78 3.58 -2.35
C GLU A 141 14.77 3.03 -1.32
N GLY A 142 16.07 3.03 -1.63
CA GLY A 142 17.12 2.54 -0.72
C GLY A 142 17.35 1.03 -0.74
N GLY A 143 16.53 0.25 -1.44
CA GLY A 143 16.79 -1.17 -1.73
C GLY A 143 17.92 -1.37 -2.74
N PHE A 144 18.54 -2.55 -2.75
CA PHE A 144 19.61 -2.85 -3.70
C PHE A 144 19.07 -3.08 -5.12
N ALA A 145 19.86 -2.72 -6.13
CA ALA A 145 19.56 -2.99 -7.54
C ALA A 145 20.62 -3.90 -8.19
N PRO A 146 20.73 -5.18 -7.78
CA PRO A 146 21.63 -6.14 -8.42
C PRO A 146 21.06 -6.63 -9.77
N ASP A 147 21.93 -7.04 -10.67
CA ASP A 147 21.55 -7.85 -11.83
C ASP A 147 21.29 -9.29 -11.35
N LEU A 148 20.05 -9.74 -11.50
CA LEU A 148 19.60 -11.08 -11.13
C LEU A 148 19.07 -11.81 -12.36
N SER A 149 19.29 -13.12 -12.44
CA SER A 149 18.91 -13.95 -13.57
C SER A 149 17.42 -14.25 -13.63
N SER A 150 16.67 -14.01 -12.54
CA SER A 150 15.23 -14.22 -12.46
C SER A 150 14.62 -13.58 -11.21
N ASN A 151 13.29 -13.46 -11.19
CA ASN A 151 12.55 -13.04 -9.99
C ASN A 151 12.68 -14.06 -8.84
N GLN A 152 12.89 -15.34 -9.15
CA GLN A 152 13.12 -16.38 -8.13
C GLN A 152 14.48 -16.18 -7.44
N GLU A 153 15.51 -15.78 -8.17
CA GLU A 153 16.83 -15.51 -7.56
C GLU A 153 16.75 -14.35 -6.56
N ALA A 154 15.94 -13.32 -6.84
CA ALA A 154 15.68 -12.24 -5.89
C ALA A 154 15.09 -12.76 -4.56
N ILE A 155 14.13 -13.68 -4.65
CA ILE A 155 13.55 -14.33 -3.47
C ILE A 155 14.62 -15.16 -2.73
N ASP A 156 15.40 -15.95 -3.46
CA ASP A 156 16.40 -16.85 -2.88
C ASP A 156 17.48 -16.08 -2.09
N VAL A 157 18.00 -14.97 -2.63
CA VAL A 157 19.01 -14.16 -1.92
C VAL A 157 18.43 -13.44 -0.70
N ILE A 158 17.14 -13.09 -0.72
CA ILE A 158 16.46 -12.52 0.46
C ILE A 158 16.28 -13.60 1.54
N LEU A 159 15.88 -14.81 1.16
CA LEU A 159 15.76 -15.93 2.10
C LEU A 159 17.11 -16.28 2.74
N GLU A 160 18.18 -16.29 1.95
CA GLU A 160 19.56 -16.45 2.44
C GLU A 160 19.95 -15.33 3.42
N ALA A 161 19.58 -14.08 3.13
CA ALA A 161 19.84 -12.95 4.00
C ALA A 161 19.08 -13.01 5.34
N ILE A 162 17.80 -13.45 5.30
CA ILE A 162 16.97 -13.65 6.49
C ILE A 162 17.62 -14.70 7.42
N ASP A 163 18.01 -15.84 6.86
CA ASP A 163 18.68 -16.91 7.60
C ASP A 163 20.02 -16.45 8.18
N LYS A 164 20.83 -15.75 7.38
CA LYS A 164 22.12 -15.19 7.80
C LYS A 164 22.00 -14.14 8.91
N ALA A 165 20.90 -13.40 8.96
CA ALA A 165 20.58 -12.47 10.05
C ALA A 165 20.07 -13.17 11.32
N GLY A 166 19.88 -14.49 11.28
CA GLY A 166 19.42 -15.29 12.43
C GLY A 166 17.91 -15.31 12.62
N PHE A 167 17.13 -14.90 11.61
CA PHE A 167 15.67 -14.89 11.64
C PHE A 167 15.08 -16.07 10.85
N LYS A 168 13.85 -16.45 11.19
CA LYS A 168 13.10 -17.48 10.46
C LYS A 168 12.14 -16.86 9.47
N ALA A 169 12.41 -17.04 8.18
CA ALA A 169 11.41 -16.86 7.14
C ALA A 169 10.22 -17.78 7.45
N GLY A 170 8.99 -17.28 7.44
CA GLY A 170 7.84 -18.09 7.90
C GLY A 170 7.18 -17.61 9.16
N SER A 171 7.98 -16.99 10.03
CA SER A 171 7.60 -16.75 11.43
C SER A 171 8.05 -15.37 11.87
N ASP A 172 9.33 -15.08 11.75
CA ASP A 172 9.90 -13.80 12.16
C ASP A 172 9.75 -12.76 11.06
N ILE A 173 9.99 -13.19 9.81
CA ILE A 173 9.98 -12.35 8.62
C ILE A 173 9.17 -13.03 7.51
N TYR A 174 8.27 -12.26 6.91
CA TYR A 174 7.49 -12.62 5.74
C TYR A 174 8.01 -11.85 4.52
N LEU A 175 7.71 -12.34 3.32
CA LEU A 175 8.02 -11.65 2.06
C LEU A 175 6.78 -10.93 1.54
N GLY A 176 6.99 -9.74 0.98
CA GLY A 176 6.00 -8.97 0.24
C GLY A 176 6.54 -8.64 -1.14
N LEU A 177 5.64 -8.49 -2.12
CA LEU A 177 6.01 -8.15 -3.49
C LEU A 177 5.12 -7.00 -3.98
N ASP A 178 5.72 -5.95 -4.53
CA ASP A 178 5.03 -5.11 -5.51
C ASP A 178 5.45 -5.55 -6.90
N VAL A 179 4.45 -6.05 -7.62
CA VAL A 179 4.64 -6.58 -8.96
C VAL A 179 4.58 -5.46 -10.00
N ALA A 180 3.84 -4.37 -9.74
CA ALA A 180 3.56 -3.31 -10.70
C ALA A 180 3.16 -3.83 -12.11
N SER A 181 2.29 -4.86 -12.17
CA SER A 181 2.06 -5.64 -13.40
C SER A 181 1.54 -4.88 -14.60
N SER A 182 1.06 -3.64 -14.41
CA SER A 182 0.67 -2.74 -15.50
C SER A 182 1.88 -2.32 -16.35
N GLU A 183 3.06 -2.22 -15.75
CA GLU A 183 4.29 -1.81 -16.43
C GLU A 183 4.70 -2.80 -17.53
N PHE A 184 4.38 -4.08 -17.36
CA PHE A 184 4.70 -5.14 -18.33
C PHE A 184 3.47 -5.83 -18.94
N TYR A 185 2.28 -5.24 -18.79
CA TYR A 185 1.09 -5.70 -19.49
C TYR A 185 1.03 -5.09 -20.90
N ARG A 186 1.06 -5.93 -21.94
CA ARG A 186 1.01 -5.52 -23.35
C ARG A 186 0.12 -6.48 -24.14
N ASP A 187 -0.80 -5.92 -24.94
CA ASP A 187 -1.62 -6.67 -25.90
C ASP A 187 -2.33 -7.91 -25.33
N GLY A 188 -2.92 -7.79 -24.13
CA GLY A 188 -3.65 -8.89 -23.51
C GLY A 188 -2.81 -9.85 -22.67
N LYS A 189 -1.48 -9.64 -22.60
CA LYS A 189 -0.52 -10.54 -21.94
C LYS A 189 0.38 -9.80 -20.95
N TYR A 190 0.90 -10.52 -19.97
CA TYR A 190 1.97 -10.07 -19.08
C TYR A 190 3.31 -10.56 -19.62
N VAL A 191 4.21 -9.63 -19.97
CA VAL A 191 5.47 -9.92 -20.66
C VAL A 191 6.64 -9.67 -19.69
N LEU A 192 7.15 -10.74 -19.07
CA LEU A 192 8.36 -10.68 -18.26
C LEU A 192 9.56 -10.72 -19.21
N ALA A 193 10.12 -9.55 -19.52
CA ALA A 193 11.14 -9.38 -20.55
C ALA A 193 12.45 -10.06 -20.15
N TYR A 194 12.84 -9.96 -18.88
CA TYR A 194 14.10 -10.54 -18.40
C TYR A 194 14.02 -12.05 -18.23
N GLU A 195 12.83 -12.58 -17.92
CA GLU A 195 12.61 -14.03 -17.97
C GLU A 195 12.33 -14.57 -19.38
N ASN A 196 12.17 -13.70 -20.38
CA ASN A 196 11.73 -14.04 -21.74
C ASN A 196 10.45 -14.90 -21.75
N LYS A 197 9.46 -14.49 -20.96
CA LYS A 197 8.17 -15.21 -20.81
C LYS A 197 7.00 -14.27 -21.02
N ALA A 198 5.95 -14.80 -21.64
CA ALA A 198 4.69 -14.11 -21.80
C ALA A 198 3.55 -14.99 -21.28
N TYR A 199 2.66 -14.39 -20.49
CA TYR A 199 1.57 -15.09 -19.83
C TYR A 199 0.22 -14.44 -20.18
N THR A 200 -0.78 -15.25 -20.44
CA THR A 200 -2.18 -14.80 -20.30
C THR A 200 -2.48 -14.48 -18.84
N ALA A 201 -3.55 -13.75 -18.55
CA ALA A 201 -3.95 -13.45 -17.17
C ALA A 201 -4.14 -14.72 -16.31
N ALA A 202 -4.73 -15.78 -16.86
CA ALA A 202 -4.93 -17.04 -16.15
C ALA A 202 -3.61 -17.80 -15.89
N GLU A 203 -2.65 -17.74 -16.81
CA GLU A 203 -1.32 -18.32 -16.59
C GLU A 203 -0.52 -17.51 -15.59
N TYR A 204 -0.53 -16.18 -15.73
CA TYR A 204 0.16 -15.29 -14.80
C TYR A 204 -0.36 -15.46 -13.37
N TYR A 205 -1.68 -15.56 -13.19
CA TYR A 205 -2.29 -15.83 -11.89
C TYR A 205 -1.79 -17.14 -11.28
N ARG A 206 -1.70 -18.21 -12.08
CA ARG A 206 -1.19 -19.50 -11.61
C ARG A 206 0.30 -19.43 -11.24
N THR A 207 1.11 -18.78 -12.07
CA THR A 207 2.56 -18.62 -11.85
C THR A 207 2.86 -17.70 -10.68
N ALA A 208 2.20 -16.54 -10.56
CA ALA A 208 2.30 -15.65 -9.40
C ALA A 208 1.85 -16.37 -8.13
N GLY A 209 0.76 -17.15 -8.20
CA GLY A 209 0.34 -18.01 -7.11
C GLY A 209 1.33 -19.13 -6.77
N GLN A 210 2.21 -19.54 -7.69
CA GLN A 210 3.31 -20.48 -7.43
C GLN A 210 4.53 -19.78 -6.82
N LEU A 211 4.89 -18.57 -7.28
CA LEU A 211 5.90 -17.71 -6.66
C LEU A 211 5.56 -17.38 -5.21
N GLY A 212 4.28 -17.12 -4.93
CA GLY A 212 3.83 -17.01 -3.56
C GLY A 212 3.97 -18.32 -2.76
N ARG A 213 3.91 -19.49 -3.42
CA ARG A 213 3.90 -20.84 -2.77
C ARG A 213 5.31 -21.40 -2.57
N SER A 214 6.29 -20.97 -3.38
CA SER A 214 7.71 -21.23 -3.12
C SER A 214 8.18 -20.52 -1.85
N VAL A 215 7.42 -19.52 -1.39
CA VAL A 215 7.40 -19.03 -0.01
C VAL A 215 6.48 -19.99 0.80
N PRO A 216 7.00 -20.77 1.78
CA PRO A 216 6.27 -21.86 2.47
C PRO A 216 4.78 -21.62 2.72
N ASP A 217 3.89 -22.58 2.43
CA ASP A 217 2.40 -22.43 2.44
C ASP A 217 1.75 -21.78 3.69
N HIS A 218 2.43 -21.70 4.83
CA HIS A 218 1.97 -20.96 6.02
C HIS A 218 2.19 -19.43 5.94
N LEU A 219 3.03 -18.97 5.01
CA LEU A 219 3.33 -17.58 4.67
C LEU A 219 2.28 -16.96 3.74
N HIS A 220 1.54 -17.80 3.01
CA HIS A 220 0.51 -17.41 2.03
C HIS A 220 -0.75 -16.77 2.61
N ARG A 221 -0.95 -16.87 3.93
CA ARG A 221 -2.22 -16.47 4.57
C ARG A 221 -2.43 -14.97 4.67
N GLY A 222 -1.47 -14.15 4.22
CA GLY A 222 -1.62 -12.71 4.18
C GLY A 222 -1.05 -12.13 2.89
N TRP A 223 -1.95 -11.68 2.02
CA TRP A 223 -1.70 -10.52 1.15
C TRP A 223 -0.95 -10.71 -0.17
N TYR A 224 -1.32 -11.72 -0.96
CA TYR A 224 -1.65 -11.39 -2.36
C TYR A 224 -2.99 -10.65 -2.33
N GLY A 225 -3.00 -9.38 -2.72
CA GLY A 225 -4.17 -8.49 -2.72
C GLY A 225 -5.34 -9.08 -3.51
N ARG A 226 -6.17 -9.89 -2.85
CA ARG A 226 -7.37 -10.51 -3.43
C ARG A 226 -8.32 -9.47 -4.02
N GLU A 227 -8.31 -8.25 -3.48
CA GLU A 227 -9.15 -7.13 -3.93
C GLU A 227 -8.61 -6.41 -5.19
N ARG A 228 -7.29 -6.41 -5.43
CA ARG A 228 -6.72 -5.90 -6.69
C ARG A 228 -6.75 -6.96 -7.80
N LEU A 229 -6.64 -8.23 -7.44
CA LEU A 229 -6.74 -9.37 -8.35
C LEU A 229 -8.18 -9.60 -8.86
N GLY A 230 -9.21 -9.28 -8.07
CA GLY A 230 -10.61 -9.31 -8.53
C GLY A 230 -10.92 -8.34 -9.68
N ARG A 231 -10.12 -7.27 -9.87
CA ARG A 231 -10.25 -6.37 -11.03
C ARG A 231 -9.61 -6.94 -12.30
N LEU A 232 -8.70 -7.90 -12.18
CA LEU A 232 -8.08 -8.57 -13.34
C LEU A 232 -8.99 -9.65 -13.96
N GLU A 233 -10.07 -10.04 -13.28
CA GLU A 233 -11.06 -10.97 -13.83
C GLU A 233 -11.95 -10.33 -14.89
N ASN A 234 -12.05 -8.99 -14.99
CA ASN A 234 -12.91 -8.36 -16.01
C ASN A 234 -12.60 -6.86 -16.30
N PRO A 235 -11.65 -6.55 -17.21
CA PRO A 235 -11.34 -5.16 -17.59
C PRO A 235 -12.43 -4.47 -18.44
N HIS A 236 -13.54 -5.16 -18.78
CA HIS A 236 -14.57 -4.63 -19.71
C HIS A 236 -15.92 -4.30 -19.08
N ARG A 237 -16.08 -4.30 -17.74
CA ARG A 237 -17.41 -4.07 -17.13
C ARG A 237 -17.87 -2.62 -16.98
N GLU A 238 -17.03 -1.62 -17.27
CA GLU A 238 -17.43 -0.20 -17.17
C GLU A 238 -17.51 0.55 -18.52
N ALA A 239 -17.25 -0.11 -19.64
CA ALA A 239 -17.42 0.48 -20.97
C ALA A 239 -18.53 -0.24 -21.74
N GLY A 240 -19.78 0.18 -21.52
CA GLY A 240 -20.89 -0.09 -22.44
C GLY A 240 -22.04 -0.90 -21.87
N GLN A 241 -23.02 -0.20 -21.27
CA GLN A 241 -24.44 -0.54 -21.37
C GLN A 241 -25.31 0.65 -20.90
N THR A 242 -25.31 1.72 -21.67
CA THR A 242 -26.41 2.69 -21.72
C THR A 242 -27.20 2.42 -22.99
N GLY A 243 -28.38 1.81 -22.89
CA GLY A 243 -29.21 1.50 -24.06
C GLY A 243 -30.46 0.66 -23.80
N ALA A 244 -31.49 1.30 -23.26
CA ALA A 244 -32.94 1.10 -23.46
C ALA A 244 -33.62 -0.29 -23.39
N ALA A 245 -34.54 -0.41 -22.41
CA ALA A 245 -35.93 -0.96 -22.46
C ALA A 245 -36.22 -1.66 -21.12
N GLY A 246 -37.05 -1.16 -20.19
CA GLY A 246 -38.49 -0.96 -20.34
C GLY A 246 -39.23 -1.97 -19.44
N GLY A 247 -39.62 -1.58 -18.23
CA GLY A 247 -40.45 -2.44 -17.36
C GLY A 247 -40.48 -2.03 -15.88
N ARG A 248 -41.47 -1.22 -15.49
CA ARG A 248 -41.75 -0.81 -14.10
C ARG A 248 -42.14 -2.01 -13.21
N ARG A 249 -41.52 -2.14 -12.03
CA ARG A 249 -42.16 -2.71 -10.81
C ARG A 249 -41.67 -1.95 -9.56
N PRO A 250 -42.55 -1.61 -8.60
CA PRO A 250 -42.20 -0.77 -7.46
C PRO A 250 -41.50 -1.58 -6.36
N VAL A 251 -40.42 -1.03 -5.80
CA VAL A 251 -39.75 -1.58 -4.61
C VAL A 251 -40.51 -1.10 -3.36
N ARG A 252 -41.03 -2.05 -2.58
CA ARG A 252 -41.60 -1.78 -1.25
C ARG A 252 -40.46 -1.50 -0.26
N HIS A 253 -40.54 -0.37 0.43
CA HIS A 253 -39.75 -0.11 1.64
C HIS A 253 -40.21 -1.04 2.76
N GLN A 254 -39.29 -1.85 3.30
CA GLN A 254 -39.42 -2.42 4.64
C GLN A 254 -38.24 -1.93 5.47
N HIS A 255 -38.53 -1.01 6.39
CA HIS A 255 -37.71 -0.71 7.55
C HIS A 255 -37.58 -1.99 8.39
N GLN A 256 -36.35 -2.40 8.70
CA GLN A 256 -36.08 -3.32 9.80
C GLN A 256 -35.37 -2.54 10.92
N ASP A 257 -36.02 -2.54 12.07
CA ASP A 257 -35.60 -1.98 13.34
C ASP A 257 -34.51 -2.87 14.00
N PRO A 258 -33.33 -2.35 14.41
CA PRO A 258 -32.24 -3.18 14.92
C PRO A 258 -32.41 -3.67 16.38
N ALA A 259 -33.49 -3.34 17.09
CA ALA A 259 -33.59 -3.52 18.54
C ALA A 259 -34.09 -4.89 19.05
N ALA A 260 -33.89 -5.98 18.32
CA ALA A 260 -34.40 -7.30 18.74
C ALA A 260 -33.44 -8.46 18.43
N ARG A 261 -32.30 -8.51 19.10
CA ARG A 261 -31.56 -9.75 19.39
C ARG A 261 -30.60 -9.50 20.55
N TYR A 262 -30.57 -10.43 21.51
CA TYR A 262 -29.87 -10.43 22.80
C TYR A 262 -30.63 -9.89 24.02
N ARG A 263 -31.55 -10.74 24.54
CA ARG A 263 -31.74 -10.90 25.99
C ARG A 263 -31.44 -12.35 26.38
N ARG A 264 -30.40 -12.53 27.20
CA ARG A 264 -30.29 -13.39 28.39
C ARG A 264 -28.87 -13.91 28.56
N GLY A 265 -28.33 -13.66 29.76
CA GLY A 265 -27.06 -14.18 30.23
C GLY A 265 -26.57 -13.39 31.43
N ASP A 266 -27.35 -13.40 32.52
CA ASP A 266 -26.97 -12.84 33.82
C ASP A 266 -25.66 -13.48 34.32
N ARG A 267 -24.64 -12.65 34.58
CA ARG A 267 -23.65 -12.88 35.64
C ARG A 267 -23.31 -11.53 36.27
N GLN A 268 -23.68 -11.41 37.54
CA GLN A 268 -23.22 -10.36 38.45
C GLN A 268 -21.68 -10.28 38.44
N LEU A 269 -21.15 -9.07 38.38
CA LEU A 269 -19.80 -8.76 38.84
C LEU A 269 -19.89 -7.68 39.92
N ASP A 270 -19.16 -7.97 40.99
CA ASP A 270 -19.04 -7.32 42.29
C ASP A 270 -18.38 -5.93 42.16
N PRO A 271 -18.91 -4.86 42.80
CA PRO A 271 -18.29 -3.54 42.74
C PRO A 271 -17.29 -3.37 43.88
N ASP A 272 -16.08 -3.94 43.75
CA ASP A 272 -14.85 -3.50 44.43
C ASP A 272 -13.62 -4.37 44.04
N GLN A 273 -13.34 -4.50 42.73
CA GLN A 273 -12.03 -4.93 42.20
C GLN A 273 -11.68 -4.24 40.88
#